data_AF-W0J0P8-F1
#
_entry.id   AF-W0J0P8-F1
#
_cell.length_a   1.000
_cell.length_b   1.000
_cell.length_c   1.000
_cell.angle_alpha   90.00
_cell.angle_beta   90.00
_cell.angle_gamma   90.00
#
_symmetry.space_group_name_H-M   'P 1'
#
loop_
_entity.id
_entity.type
_entity.pdbx_description
1 polymer ?
#
loop_
_entity_poly.entity_id
_entity_poly.type
_entity_poly.pdbx_seq_one_letter_code
_entity_poly.pdbx_strand_id
1 'polypeptide(L)'
;MANHHPSYMPVRENDFIKWYQEFLATLQLVYMQVGLAEEEVTELETQYTALIESEKAVTRLESLLHSYVAAKNTLLSGEEGASVVFETLPMMAGSTITGGIKDRIVRVVALITASPGYTEAIGRDLGIVVGPKPPPDWSGKFPLLKAAVIGSTRVQVTWHKQGADGVYLEVNRGSGWQIIGNITGASHEDLAPFPQALTEWKYRATYIVKNRTVGEVGPEAAIFVQAKPE
;
A
#
# COMPACT_ATOMS: atom_id res chain seq x y z
N MET A 1 28.35 -20.27 14.54
CA MET A 1 26.91 -20.55 14.48
C MET A 1 26.54 -20.60 13.00
N ALA A 2 25.90 -21.66 12.54
CA ALA A 2 25.64 -21.85 11.11
C ALA A 2 24.75 -20.71 10.59
N ASN A 3 25.19 -20.07 9.50
CA ASN A 3 24.44 -19.04 8.77
C ASN A 3 23.17 -19.65 8.15
N HIS A 4 22.16 -19.89 8.97
CA HIS A 4 20.85 -20.31 8.49
C HIS A 4 20.09 -19.04 8.10
N HIS A 5 20.35 -18.59 6.88
CA HIS A 5 19.54 -17.53 6.27
C HIS A 5 18.13 -18.09 6.05
N PRO A 6 17.10 -17.53 6.70
CA PRO A 6 15.76 -18.06 6.58
C PRO A 6 15.27 -17.98 5.14
N SER A 7 14.53 -18.99 4.68
CA SER A 7 14.05 -19.06 3.29
C SER A 7 13.10 -17.94 2.89
N TYR A 8 12.47 -17.28 3.87
CA TYR A 8 11.54 -16.17 3.66
C TYR A 8 12.24 -14.81 3.50
N MET A 9 13.48 -14.67 3.98
CA MET A 9 14.19 -13.40 3.92
C MET A 9 14.86 -13.28 2.56
N PRO A 10 14.75 -12.15 1.83
CA PRO A 10 15.49 -11.99 0.59
C PRO A 10 17.00 -11.77 0.82
N VAL A 11 17.82 -12.32 -0.09
CA VAL A 11 19.29 -12.20 -0.02
C VAL A 11 19.75 -10.83 -0.51
N ARG A 12 19.21 -10.38 -1.66
CA ARG A 12 19.57 -9.10 -2.29
C ARG A 12 19.01 -7.95 -1.47
N GLU A 13 19.81 -6.90 -1.29
CA GLU A 13 19.45 -5.74 -0.46
C GLU A 13 18.16 -5.05 -0.93
N ASN A 14 18.05 -4.75 -2.23
CA ASN A 14 16.85 -4.11 -2.79
C ASN A 14 15.58 -4.96 -2.60
N ASP A 15 15.72 -6.28 -2.70
CA ASP A 15 14.59 -7.20 -2.49
C ASP A 15 14.24 -7.29 -1.00
N PHE A 16 15.26 -7.29 -0.13
CA PHE A 16 15.11 -7.27 1.32
C PHE A 16 14.42 -6.00 1.81
N ILE A 17 14.80 -4.83 1.29
CA ILE A 17 14.21 -3.53 1.65
C ILE A 17 12.72 -3.52 1.31
N LYS A 18 12.35 -3.95 0.10
CA LYS A 18 10.94 -4.03 -0.33
C LYS A 18 10.14 -5.00 0.54
N TRP A 19 10.66 -6.21 0.72
CA TRP A 19 10.03 -7.22 1.56
C TRP A 19 9.86 -6.73 3.00
N TYR A 20 10.87 -6.07 3.56
CA TYR A 20 10.84 -5.63 4.95
C TYR A 20 9.87 -4.45 5.16
N GLN A 21 9.70 -3.59 4.16
CA GLN A 21 8.64 -2.57 4.16
C GLN A 21 7.24 -3.20 4.28
N GLU A 22 6.95 -4.22 3.47
CA GLU A 22 5.66 -4.92 3.49
C GLU A 22 5.46 -5.71 4.79
N PHE A 23 6.53 -6.34 5.29
CA PHE A 23 6.57 -7.00 6.59
C PHE A 23 6.20 -6.03 7.70
N LEU A 24 6.82 -4.84 7.78
CA LEU A 24 6.53 -3.84 8.80
C LEU A 24 5.09 -3.32 8.71
N ALA A 25 4.64 -2.97 7.51
CA ALA A 25 3.27 -2.48 7.30
C ALA A 25 2.22 -3.50 7.76
N THR A 26 2.47 -4.79 7.52
CA THR A 26 1.59 -5.86 8.00
C THR A 26 1.74 -6.07 9.50
N LEU A 27 2.97 -6.05 10.03
CA LEU A 27 3.25 -6.23 11.44
C LEU A 27 2.55 -5.17 12.30
N GLN A 28 2.53 -3.91 11.88
CA GLN A 28 1.79 -2.81 12.52
C GLN A 28 0.30 -3.13 12.72
N LEU A 29 -0.30 -3.94 11.83
CA LEU A 29 -1.72 -4.30 11.92
C LEU A 29 -1.98 -5.46 12.88
N VAL A 30 -0.98 -6.33 13.10
CA VAL A 30 -1.17 -7.61 13.81
C VAL A 30 -0.32 -7.76 15.06
N TYR A 31 0.58 -6.81 15.40
CA TYR A 31 1.58 -6.97 16.46
C TYR A 31 0.98 -7.37 17.81
N MET A 32 -0.16 -6.77 18.20
CA MET A 32 -0.88 -7.15 19.43
C MET A 32 -1.42 -8.58 19.37
N GLN A 33 -1.92 -9.02 18.22
CA GLN A 33 -2.45 -10.38 18.03
C GLN A 33 -1.33 -11.42 18.14
N VAL A 34 -0.13 -11.09 17.68
CA VAL A 34 1.05 -11.95 17.78
C VAL A 34 1.87 -11.71 19.06
N GLY A 35 1.37 -10.92 20.00
CA GLY A 35 1.95 -10.75 21.33
C GLY A 35 3.26 -9.97 21.38
N LEU A 36 3.51 -9.10 20.40
CA LEU A 36 4.63 -8.16 20.41
C LEU A 36 4.24 -6.85 21.11
N ALA A 37 5.22 -6.17 21.68
CA ALA A 37 5.05 -4.83 22.25
C ALA A 37 5.15 -3.75 21.15
N GLU A 38 4.49 -2.61 21.36
CA GLU A 38 4.53 -1.47 20.43
C GLU A 38 5.96 -0.89 20.30
N GLU A 39 6.72 -0.92 21.39
CA GLU A 39 8.11 -0.48 21.43
C GLU A 39 9.00 -1.34 20.53
N GLU A 40 8.76 -2.66 20.48
CA GLU A 40 9.53 -3.56 19.62
C GLU A 40 9.30 -3.26 18.14
N VAL A 41 8.06 -2.96 17.76
CA VAL A 41 7.69 -2.58 16.39
C VAL A 41 8.31 -1.22 16.03
N THR A 42 8.23 -0.25 16.95
CA THR A 42 8.82 1.08 16.78
C THR A 42 10.34 1.02 16.58
N GLU A 43 11.04 0.15 17.31
CA GLU A 43 12.47 -0.04 17.13
C GLU A 43 12.82 -0.67 15.78
N LEU A 44 12.03 -1.63 15.29
CA LEU A 44 12.21 -2.20 13.95
C LEU A 44 12.03 -1.16 12.85
N GLU A 45 11.04 -0.27 12.98
CA GLU A 45 10.80 0.85 12.07
C GLU A 45 11.92 1.88 12.10
N THR A 46 12.45 2.19 13.28
CA THR A 46 13.59 3.10 13.45
C THR A 46 14.81 2.55 12.72
N GLN A 47 15.10 1.24 12.87
CA GLN A 47 16.18 0.59 12.14
C GLN A 47 15.94 0.54 10.63
N TYR A 48 14.71 0.33 10.19
CA TYR A 48 14.36 0.36 8.77
C TYR A 48 14.62 1.75 8.17
N THR A 49 14.14 2.79 8.84
CA THR A 49 14.32 4.18 8.41
C THR A 49 15.81 4.53 8.32
N ALA A 50 16.60 4.11 9.30
CA ALA A 50 18.05 4.28 9.29
C ALA A 50 18.72 3.62 8.07
N LEU A 51 18.29 2.41 7.72
CA LEU A 51 18.80 1.67 6.55
C LEU A 51 18.49 2.43 5.26
N ILE A 52 17.26 2.92 5.09
CA ILE A 52 16.85 3.70 3.91
C ILE A 52 17.64 5.01 3.80
N GLU A 53 17.81 5.73 4.91
CA GLU A 53 18.60 6.97 4.91
C GLU A 53 20.09 6.69 4.62
N SER A 54 20.62 5.55 5.07
CA SER A 54 21.97 5.11 4.71
C SER A 54 22.10 4.82 3.21
N GLU A 55 21.14 4.13 2.60
CA GLU A 55 21.14 3.83 1.16
C GLU A 55 21.10 5.12 0.31
N LYS A 56 20.25 6.08 0.71
CA LYS A 56 20.19 7.40 0.08
C LYS A 56 21.52 8.15 0.21
N ALA A 57 22.14 8.10 1.40
CA ALA A 57 23.43 8.73 1.64
C ALA A 57 24.53 8.12 0.76
N VAL A 58 24.58 6.79 0.64
CA VAL A 58 25.53 6.08 -0.25
C VAL A 58 25.36 6.55 -1.69
N THR A 59 24.13 6.53 -2.21
CA THR A 59 23.83 6.96 -3.59
C THR A 59 24.28 8.41 -3.85
N ARG A 60 24.05 9.30 -2.88
CA ARG A 60 24.46 10.71 -2.96
C ARG A 60 25.97 10.85 -2.96
N LEU A 61 26.68 10.13 -2.09
CA LEU A 61 28.13 10.19 -1.97
C LEU A 61 28.83 9.59 -3.19
N GLU A 62 28.30 8.53 -3.78
CA GLU A 62 28.81 7.97 -5.05
C GLU A 62 28.67 8.97 -6.20
N SER A 63 27.51 9.61 -6.33
CA SER A 63 27.29 10.65 -7.35
C SER A 63 28.26 11.81 -7.19
N LEU A 64 28.48 12.25 -5.94
CA LEU A 64 29.41 13.32 -5.62
C LEU A 64 30.86 12.92 -5.90
N LEU A 65 31.26 11.69 -5.58
CA LEU A 65 32.57 11.15 -5.90
C LEU A 65 32.81 11.19 -7.42
N HIS A 66 31.85 10.76 -8.22
CA HIS A 66 31.95 10.82 -9.68
C HIS A 66 32.11 12.26 -10.19
N SER A 67 31.36 13.21 -9.63
CA SER A 67 31.48 14.64 -9.96
C SER A 67 32.88 15.18 -9.67
N TYR A 68 33.44 14.85 -8.51
CA TYR A 68 34.80 15.25 -8.14
C TYR A 68 35.89 14.59 -9.00
N VAL A 69 35.70 13.33 -9.38
CA VAL A 69 36.61 12.65 -10.31
C VAL A 69 36.59 13.35 -11.68
N ALA A 70 35.41 13.71 -12.18
CA ALA A 70 35.28 14.44 -13.44
C ALA A 70 35.95 15.83 -13.36
N ALA A 71 35.67 16.60 -12.30
CA ALA A 71 36.28 17.91 -12.08
C ALA A 71 37.81 17.84 -12.03
N LYS A 72 38.36 16.84 -11.32
CA LYS A 72 39.81 16.58 -11.27
C LYS A 72 40.38 16.27 -12.65
N ASN A 73 39.72 15.43 -13.43
CA ASN A 73 40.20 15.05 -14.76
C ASN A 73 40.18 16.24 -15.72
N THR A 74 39.17 17.11 -15.65
CA THR A 74 39.12 18.36 -16.43
C THR A 74 40.26 19.30 -16.05
N LEU A 75 40.59 19.43 -14.76
CA LEU A 75 41.76 20.23 -14.33
C LEU A 75 43.08 19.69 -14.86
N LEU A 76 43.25 18.36 -14.85
CA LEU A 76 44.53 17.73 -15.16
C LEU A 76 44.77 17.60 -16.66
N SER A 77 43.73 17.32 -17.43
CA SER A 77 43.85 16.89 -18.84
C SER A 77 42.81 17.51 -19.77
N GLY A 78 42.02 18.48 -19.29
CA GLY A 78 41.07 19.23 -20.10
C GLY A 78 41.74 20.30 -20.97
N GLU A 79 40.94 20.91 -21.85
CA GLU A 79 41.39 22.02 -22.70
C GLU A 79 41.73 23.26 -21.85
N GLU A 80 42.69 24.05 -22.32
CA GLU A 80 43.06 25.31 -21.67
C GLU A 80 41.85 26.27 -21.61
N GLY A 81 41.55 26.78 -20.42
CA GLY A 81 40.40 27.67 -20.19
C GLY A 81 39.07 26.94 -19.95
N ALA A 82 39.03 25.61 -19.92
CA ALA A 82 37.83 24.86 -19.60
C ALA A 82 37.33 25.16 -18.18
N SER A 83 36.02 25.39 -18.04
CA SER A 83 35.37 25.60 -16.75
C SER A 83 35.34 24.31 -15.93
N VAL A 84 35.72 24.41 -14.66
CA VAL A 84 35.65 23.30 -13.69
C VAL A 84 34.71 23.70 -12.56
N VAL A 85 33.74 22.83 -12.26
CA VAL A 85 32.78 23.03 -11.19
C VAL A 85 32.98 21.94 -10.15
N PHE A 86 33.12 22.34 -8.89
CA PHE A 86 33.11 21.42 -7.75
C PHE A 86 31.76 21.51 -7.07
N GLU A 87 31.07 20.38 -6.96
CA GLU A 87 29.84 20.30 -6.18
C GLU A 87 30.12 20.50 -4.69
N THR A 88 29.16 21.08 -3.98
CA THR A 88 29.31 21.31 -2.53
C THR A 88 29.17 19.99 -1.77
N LEU A 89 30.06 19.76 -0.80
CA LEU A 89 29.96 18.61 0.09
C LEU A 89 28.79 18.82 1.07
N PRO A 90 27.81 17.91 1.14
CA PRO A 90 26.74 18.03 2.11
C PRO A 90 27.26 17.82 3.53
N MET A 91 26.82 18.66 4.46
CA MET A 91 27.01 18.41 5.90
C MET A 91 26.14 17.21 6.29
N MET A 92 26.77 16.10 6.67
CA MET A 92 26.08 14.90 7.15
C MET A 92 26.13 14.86 8.68
N ALA A 93 24.98 14.98 9.33
CA ALA A 93 24.90 14.83 10.78
C ALA A 93 25.15 13.37 11.16
N GLY A 94 26.07 13.14 12.10
CA GLY A 94 26.29 11.81 12.65
C GLY A 94 25.14 11.38 13.55
N SER A 95 24.73 10.12 13.44
CA SER A 95 23.80 9.47 14.36
C SER A 95 24.31 8.07 14.70
N THR A 96 23.91 7.55 15.86
CA THR A 96 24.26 6.19 16.28
C THR A 96 22.99 5.36 16.35
N ILE A 97 22.96 4.24 15.63
CA ILE A 97 21.86 3.28 15.61
C ILE A 97 22.45 1.87 15.74
N THR A 98 21.77 1.02 16.51
CA THR A 98 22.18 -0.37 16.70
C THR A 98 21.98 -1.17 15.42
N GLY A 99 23.01 -1.89 14.98
CA GLY A 99 22.98 -2.76 13.80
C GLY A 99 22.28 -4.11 14.03
N GLY A 100 22.41 -5.02 13.06
CA GLY A 100 21.90 -6.40 13.17
C GLY A 100 20.41 -6.56 12.87
N ILE A 101 19.87 -5.75 11.96
CA ILE A 101 18.44 -5.74 11.60
C ILE A 101 17.94 -7.12 11.16
N LYS A 102 18.72 -7.87 10.37
CA LYS A 102 18.39 -9.23 9.92
C LYS A 102 18.28 -10.21 11.10
N ASP A 103 19.24 -10.19 12.02
CA ASP A 103 19.20 -11.05 13.21
C ASP A 103 18.04 -10.70 14.13
N ARG A 104 17.69 -9.41 14.21
CA ARG A 104 16.53 -8.95 14.98
C ARG A 104 15.24 -9.48 14.37
N ILE A 105 15.09 -9.40 13.05
CA ILE A 105 13.93 -9.97 12.33
C ILE A 105 13.83 -11.47 12.59
N VAL A 106 14.94 -12.22 12.56
CA VAL A 106 14.93 -13.67 12.87
C VAL A 106 14.37 -13.92 14.28
N ARG A 107 14.82 -13.16 15.28
CA ARG A 107 14.30 -13.26 16.65
C ARG A 107 12.81 -12.92 16.73
N VAL A 108 12.39 -11.84 16.08
CA VAL A 108 10.99 -11.39 16.08
C VAL A 108 10.09 -12.41 15.39
N VAL A 109 10.52 -12.99 14.27
CA VAL A 109 9.76 -14.06 13.58
C VAL A 109 9.64 -15.30 14.46
N ALA A 110 10.69 -15.66 15.21
CA ALA A 110 10.61 -16.76 16.18
C ALA A 110 9.58 -16.47 17.29
N LEU A 111 9.51 -15.23 17.79
CA LEU A 111 8.51 -14.82 18.78
C LEU A 111 7.09 -14.85 18.20
N ILE A 112 6.91 -14.30 17.01
CA ILE A 112 5.63 -14.31 16.29
C ILE A 112 5.12 -15.74 16.12
N THR A 113 5.96 -16.64 15.59
CA THR A 113 5.57 -18.03 15.31
C THR A 113 5.30 -18.86 16.57
N ALA A 114 5.85 -18.46 17.72
CA ALA A 114 5.58 -19.07 19.02
C ALA A 114 4.31 -18.50 19.71
N SER A 115 3.73 -17.43 19.18
CA SER A 115 2.60 -16.74 19.79
C SER A 115 1.29 -17.54 19.68
N PRO A 116 0.45 -17.60 20.73
CA PRO A 116 -0.86 -18.26 20.66
C PRO A 116 -1.81 -17.66 19.61
N GLY A 117 -1.66 -16.37 19.27
CA GLY A 117 -2.47 -15.71 18.25
C GLY A 117 -1.93 -15.86 16.83
N TYR A 118 -0.80 -16.57 16.66
CA TYR A 118 -0.25 -16.84 15.34
C TYR A 118 -1.09 -17.85 14.57
N THR A 119 -1.26 -17.57 13.28
CA THR A 119 -1.84 -18.49 12.31
C THR A 119 -0.98 -18.52 11.06
N GLU A 120 -1.06 -19.60 10.28
CA GLU A 120 -0.38 -19.64 8.97
C GLU A 120 -0.85 -18.52 8.03
N ALA A 121 -2.10 -18.05 8.17
CA ALA A 121 -2.61 -16.92 7.41
C ALA A 121 -1.84 -15.63 7.75
N ILE A 122 -1.66 -15.33 9.04
CA ILE A 122 -0.83 -14.21 9.50
C ILE A 122 0.62 -14.36 9.01
N GLY A 123 1.19 -15.57 9.09
CA GLY A 123 2.54 -15.83 8.60
C GLY A 123 2.72 -15.60 7.10
N ARG A 124 1.71 -15.92 6.29
CA ARG A 124 1.72 -15.62 4.85
C ARG A 124 1.51 -14.14 4.57
N ASP A 125 0.64 -13.47 5.32
CA ASP A 125 0.41 -12.04 5.19
C ASP A 125 1.67 -11.23 5.52
N LEU A 126 2.42 -11.66 6.56
CA LEU A 126 3.73 -11.13 6.94
C LEU A 126 4.85 -11.51 5.95
N GLY A 127 4.62 -12.40 4.98
CA GLY A 127 5.65 -12.84 4.05
C GLY A 127 6.75 -13.70 4.68
N ILE A 128 6.50 -14.33 5.83
CA ILE A 128 7.44 -15.22 6.53
C ILE A 128 7.18 -16.71 6.27
N VAL A 129 6.05 -17.04 5.63
CA VAL A 129 5.69 -18.39 5.17
C VAL A 129 5.76 -18.44 3.66
N VAL A 130 6.57 -19.36 3.11
CA VAL A 130 6.65 -19.61 1.66
C VAL A 130 5.39 -20.36 1.22
N GLY A 131 4.59 -19.73 0.36
CA GLY A 131 3.37 -20.31 -0.23
C GLY A 131 2.50 -19.20 -0.84
N PRO A 132 1.47 -19.54 -1.63
CA PRO A 132 0.53 -18.53 -2.11
C PRO A 132 -0.10 -17.83 -0.89
N LYS A 133 -0.08 -16.49 -0.88
CA LYS A 133 -0.82 -15.69 0.11
C LYS A 133 -2.27 -16.23 0.14
N PRO A 134 -2.86 -16.47 1.32
CA PRO A 134 -4.23 -16.93 1.36
C PRO A 134 -5.07 -15.87 0.63
N PRO A 135 -6.15 -16.26 -0.05
CA PRO A 135 -7.11 -15.27 -0.51
C PRO A 135 -7.45 -14.36 0.67
N PRO A 136 -7.50 -13.04 0.48
CA PRO A 136 -7.92 -12.13 1.55
C PRO A 136 -9.21 -12.63 2.17
N ASP A 137 -9.31 -12.63 3.50
CA ASP A 137 -10.60 -12.91 4.13
C ASP A 137 -11.56 -11.76 3.83
N TRP A 138 -12.73 -12.11 3.31
CA TRP A 138 -13.78 -11.18 2.93
C TRP A 138 -14.98 -11.21 3.90
N SER A 139 -14.94 -12.06 4.93
CA SER A 139 -15.99 -12.10 5.95
C SER A 139 -16.17 -10.72 6.61
N GLY A 140 -17.41 -10.24 6.71
CA GLY A 140 -17.73 -8.92 7.26
C GLY A 140 -17.26 -7.72 6.44
N LYS A 141 -16.64 -7.92 5.27
CA LYS A 141 -16.17 -6.83 4.40
C LYS A 141 -17.19 -6.50 3.32
N PHE A 142 -17.38 -5.21 3.09
CA PHE A 142 -18.27 -4.69 2.08
C PHE A 142 -17.81 -3.32 1.57
N PRO A 143 -18.15 -2.93 0.33
CA PRO A 143 -17.81 -1.62 -0.21
C PRO A 143 -18.69 -0.52 0.43
N LEU A 144 -18.04 0.54 0.91
CA LEU A 144 -18.72 1.77 1.32
C LEU A 144 -18.86 2.72 0.12
N LEU A 145 -20.10 2.90 -0.34
CA LEU A 145 -20.42 3.75 -1.48
C LEU A 145 -20.64 5.21 -1.05
N LYS A 146 -20.25 6.14 -1.92
CA LYS A 146 -20.65 7.55 -1.86
C LYS A 146 -21.24 7.95 -3.21
N ALA A 147 -22.46 8.46 -3.21
CA ALA A 147 -23.16 8.94 -4.41
C ALA A 147 -23.27 10.47 -4.39
N ALA A 148 -23.05 11.12 -5.52
CA ALA A 148 -23.18 12.56 -5.69
C ALA A 148 -23.76 12.91 -7.07
N VAL A 149 -24.62 13.92 -7.13
CA VAL A 149 -25.14 14.45 -8.40
C VAL A 149 -24.09 15.36 -9.05
N ILE A 150 -23.79 15.12 -10.32
CA ILE A 150 -22.85 15.93 -11.11
C ILE A 150 -23.60 16.63 -12.23
N GLY A 151 -23.54 17.96 -12.25
CA GLY A 151 -24.08 18.80 -13.32
C GLY A 151 -25.57 18.57 -13.63
N SER A 152 -26.36 18.14 -12.65
CA SER A 152 -27.79 17.82 -12.76
C SER A 152 -28.16 16.82 -13.87
N THR A 153 -27.21 16.02 -14.35
CA THR A 153 -27.41 15.12 -15.51
C THR A 153 -26.99 13.69 -15.23
N ARG A 154 -26.19 13.45 -14.19
CA ARG A 154 -25.70 12.12 -13.84
C ARG A 154 -25.39 11.99 -12.35
N VAL A 155 -25.32 10.75 -11.88
CA VAL A 155 -24.84 10.42 -10.54
C VAL A 155 -23.46 9.80 -10.63
N GLN A 156 -22.50 10.33 -9.86
CA GLN A 156 -21.21 9.69 -9.66
C GLN A 156 -21.24 8.88 -8.37
N VAL A 157 -20.93 7.59 -8.48
CA VAL A 157 -20.81 6.67 -7.35
C VAL A 157 -19.34 6.31 -7.18
N THR A 158 -18.81 6.40 -5.97
CA THR A 158 -17.38 6.15 -5.66
C THR A 158 -17.23 5.21 -4.46
N TRP A 159 -16.11 4.46 -4.42
CA TRP A 159 -15.80 3.52 -3.35
C TRP A 159 -14.29 3.27 -3.23
N HIS A 160 -13.87 2.68 -2.10
CA HIS A 160 -12.51 2.17 -1.92
C HIS A 160 -12.44 0.68 -2.26
N LYS A 161 -11.48 0.28 -3.11
CA LYS A 161 -11.35 -1.10 -3.58
C LYS A 161 -10.87 -2.09 -2.51
N GLN A 162 -10.13 -1.64 -1.49
CA GLN A 162 -9.60 -2.48 -0.40
C GLN A 162 -8.96 -3.81 -0.87
N GLY A 163 -8.22 -3.78 -1.98
CA GLY A 163 -7.56 -4.97 -2.55
C GLY A 163 -8.45 -5.85 -3.45
N ALA A 164 -9.72 -5.51 -3.64
CA ALA A 164 -10.60 -6.14 -4.63
C ALA A 164 -10.27 -5.67 -6.06
N ASP A 165 -10.68 -6.45 -7.06
CA ASP A 165 -10.58 -6.06 -8.47
C ASP A 165 -11.62 -4.99 -8.85
N GLY A 166 -12.74 -4.93 -8.14
CA GLY A 166 -13.86 -4.03 -8.43
C GLY A 166 -15.06 -4.27 -7.53
N VAL A 167 -16.23 -3.85 -7.99
CA VAL A 167 -17.52 -4.12 -7.33
C VAL A 167 -18.61 -4.56 -8.31
N TYR A 168 -19.53 -5.37 -7.81
CA TYR A 168 -20.83 -5.64 -8.44
C TYR A 168 -21.78 -4.56 -7.96
N LEU A 169 -22.20 -3.67 -8.87
CA LEU A 169 -22.99 -2.49 -8.53
C LEU A 169 -24.46 -2.69 -8.93
N GLU A 170 -25.36 -2.37 -8.00
CA GLU A 170 -26.80 -2.39 -8.20
C GLU A 170 -27.41 -1.03 -7.81
N VAL A 171 -28.55 -0.73 -8.42
CA VAL A 171 -29.32 0.50 -8.18
C VAL A 171 -30.80 0.18 -8.04
N ASN A 172 -31.49 0.85 -7.12
CA ASN A 172 -32.94 0.82 -6.99
C ASN A 172 -33.48 2.22 -7.19
N ARG A 173 -34.35 2.36 -8.20
CA ARG A 173 -35.00 3.62 -8.60
C ARG A 173 -36.50 3.64 -8.27
N GLY A 174 -36.94 2.82 -7.33
CA GLY A 174 -38.33 2.67 -6.88
C GLY A 174 -39.03 1.40 -7.36
N SER A 175 -38.43 0.64 -8.29
CA SER A 175 -38.99 -0.60 -8.86
C SER A 175 -38.24 -1.87 -8.42
N GLY A 176 -37.37 -1.77 -7.43
CA GLY A 176 -36.50 -2.85 -6.97
C GLY A 176 -35.07 -2.73 -7.48
N TRP A 177 -34.21 -3.66 -7.07
CA TRP A 177 -32.79 -3.66 -7.40
C TRP A 177 -32.54 -4.10 -8.84
N GLN A 178 -31.81 -3.27 -9.58
CA GLN A 178 -31.40 -3.50 -10.95
C GLN A 178 -29.87 -3.51 -11.03
N ILE A 179 -29.33 -4.37 -11.88
CA ILE A 179 -27.90 -4.54 -12.06
C ILE A 179 -27.36 -3.41 -12.94
N ILE A 180 -26.35 -2.69 -12.45
CA ILE A 180 -25.52 -1.82 -13.30
C ILE A 180 -24.41 -2.65 -13.93
N GLY A 181 -23.72 -3.47 -13.14
CA GLY A 181 -22.73 -4.44 -13.62
C GLY A 181 -21.47 -4.53 -12.77
N ASN A 182 -20.45 -5.19 -13.32
CA ASN A 182 -19.14 -5.35 -12.71
C ASN A 182 -18.26 -4.14 -13.05
N ILE A 183 -17.93 -3.31 -12.06
CA ILE A 183 -17.09 -2.13 -12.23
C ILE A 183 -15.71 -2.38 -11.65
N THR A 184 -14.69 -2.48 -12.50
CA THR A 184 -13.28 -2.73 -12.12
C THR A 184 -12.55 -1.49 -11.59
N GLY A 185 -13.19 -0.32 -11.65
CA GLY A 185 -12.67 0.94 -11.13
C GLY A 185 -12.95 1.17 -9.64
N ALA A 186 -12.74 2.41 -9.20
CA ALA A 186 -13.13 2.94 -7.89
C ALA A 186 -14.31 3.92 -7.99
N SER A 187 -14.87 4.09 -9.19
CA SER A 187 -15.96 5.00 -9.47
C SER A 187 -16.79 4.52 -10.67
N HIS A 188 -18.05 4.93 -10.71
CA HIS A 188 -18.96 4.75 -11.83
C HIS A 188 -19.78 6.03 -12.05
N GLU A 189 -20.00 6.41 -13.30
CA GLU A 189 -20.95 7.45 -13.67
C GLU A 189 -22.24 6.79 -14.19
N ASP A 190 -23.32 6.97 -13.45
CA ASP A 190 -24.66 6.54 -13.84
C ASP A 190 -25.34 7.64 -14.67
N LEU A 191 -25.49 7.37 -15.97
CA LEU A 191 -26.05 8.28 -16.96
C LEU A 191 -27.56 8.09 -17.16
N ALA A 192 -28.23 7.35 -16.29
CA ALA A 192 -29.68 7.19 -16.38
C ALA A 192 -30.39 8.57 -16.35
N PRO A 193 -31.41 8.79 -17.20
CA PRO A 193 -32.13 10.06 -17.21
C PRO A 193 -32.77 10.37 -15.86
N PHE A 194 -32.65 11.62 -15.41
CA PHE A 194 -33.26 12.04 -14.16
C PHE A 194 -34.80 12.17 -14.30
N PRO A 195 -35.56 11.73 -13.29
CA PRO A 195 -37.02 11.85 -13.30
C PRO A 195 -37.46 13.31 -13.09
N GLN A 196 -38.64 13.66 -13.61
CA GLN A 196 -39.21 15.01 -13.43
C GLN A 196 -39.58 15.31 -11.98
N ALA A 197 -40.05 14.29 -11.24
CA ALA A 197 -40.32 14.38 -9.81
C ALA A 197 -39.07 14.04 -9.00
N LEU A 198 -38.86 14.72 -7.88
CA LEU A 198 -37.79 14.40 -6.94
C LEU A 198 -37.91 12.93 -6.49
N THR A 199 -36.91 12.14 -6.83
CA THR A 199 -36.93 10.68 -6.61
C THR A 199 -35.67 10.26 -5.89
N GLU A 200 -35.80 9.37 -4.90
CA GLU A 200 -34.67 8.75 -4.23
C GLU A 200 -34.14 7.58 -5.07
N TRP A 201 -32.85 7.61 -5.37
CA TRP A 201 -32.11 6.48 -5.91
C TRP A 201 -31.22 5.89 -4.83
N LYS A 202 -31.17 4.57 -4.77
CA LYS A 202 -30.37 3.83 -3.80
C LYS A 202 -29.37 2.96 -4.52
N TYR A 203 -28.13 2.98 -4.08
CA TYR A 203 -27.05 2.17 -4.62
C TYR A 203 -26.54 1.22 -3.55
N ARG A 204 -26.20 -0.01 -3.95
CA ARG A 204 -25.49 -0.96 -3.10
C ARG A 204 -24.48 -1.74 -3.94
N ALA A 205 -23.47 -2.30 -3.30
CA ALA A 205 -22.46 -3.05 -4.01
C ALA A 205 -21.90 -4.19 -3.19
N THR A 206 -21.28 -5.15 -3.89
CA THR A 206 -20.50 -6.26 -3.30
C THR A 206 -19.12 -6.27 -3.96
N TYR A 207 -18.05 -6.61 -3.24
CA TYR A 207 -16.71 -6.67 -3.83
C TYR A 207 -16.59 -7.77 -4.88
N ILE A 208 -15.71 -7.57 -5.87
CA ILE A 208 -15.38 -8.57 -6.90
C ILE A 208 -13.88 -8.86 -6.86
N VAL A 209 -13.53 -10.16 -6.86
CA VAL A 209 -12.17 -10.65 -7.08
C VAL A 209 -12.22 -11.80 -8.10
N LYS A 210 -11.38 -11.74 -9.14
CA LYS A 210 -11.30 -12.74 -10.22
C LYS A 210 -12.69 -13.10 -10.79
N ASN A 211 -13.50 -12.07 -11.06
CA ASN A 211 -14.88 -12.17 -11.57
C ASN A 211 -15.87 -12.93 -10.67
N ARG A 212 -15.61 -13.02 -9.36
CA ARG A 212 -16.55 -13.57 -8.38
C ARG A 212 -16.87 -12.53 -7.31
N THR A 213 -18.12 -12.47 -6.90
CA THR A 213 -18.53 -11.66 -5.75
C THR A 213 -17.94 -12.25 -4.47
N VAL A 214 -17.43 -11.38 -3.61
CA VAL A 214 -16.81 -11.75 -2.32
C VAL A 214 -17.27 -10.77 -1.24
N GLY A 215 -17.32 -11.27 0.00
CA GLY A 215 -17.80 -10.51 1.14
C GLY A 215 -19.30 -10.32 1.13
N GLU A 216 -19.75 -9.26 1.80
CA GLU A 216 -21.15 -8.97 2.03
C GLU A 216 -21.64 -7.81 1.15
N VAL A 217 -22.95 -7.72 1.01
CA VAL A 217 -23.58 -6.58 0.35
C VAL A 217 -23.44 -5.38 1.27
N GLY A 218 -22.86 -4.29 0.75
CA GLY A 218 -22.66 -3.07 1.52
C GLY A 218 -23.95 -2.31 1.84
N PRO A 219 -23.89 -1.36 2.78
CA PRO A 219 -25.01 -0.50 3.11
C PRO A 219 -25.44 0.34 1.91
N GLU A 220 -26.71 0.75 1.89
CA GLU A 220 -27.29 1.57 0.83
C GLU A 220 -26.71 2.99 0.86
N ALA A 221 -26.23 3.49 -0.28
CA ALA A 221 -25.99 4.91 -0.51
C ALA A 221 -27.21 5.50 -1.23
N ALA A 222 -27.93 6.39 -0.54
CA ALA A 222 -29.09 7.07 -1.08
C ALA A 222 -28.74 8.46 -1.63
N ILE A 223 -29.39 8.87 -2.72
CA ILE A 223 -29.27 10.20 -3.31
C ILE A 223 -30.61 10.60 -3.94
N PHE A 224 -30.98 11.87 -3.78
CA PHE A 224 -32.16 12.41 -4.47
C PHE A 224 -31.77 12.99 -5.82
N VAL A 225 -32.51 12.63 -6.86
CA VAL A 225 -32.34 13.12 -8.22
C VAL A 225 -33.62 13.74 -8.74
N GLN A 226 -33.47 14.77 -9.55
CA GLN A 226 -34.57 15.43 -10.25
C GLN A 226 -34.03 16.13 -11.49
N ALA A 227 -34.75 16.02 -12.61
CA ALA A 227 -34.48 16.81 -13.79
C ALA A 227 -34.60 18.31 -13.45
N LYS A 228 -33.81 19.16 -14.11
CA LYS A 228 -33.95 20.60 -13.95
C LYS A 228 -35.37 21.01 -14.39
N PRO A 229 -36.11 21.82 -13.60
CA PRO A 229 -37.37 22.39 -14.05
C PRO A 229 -37.13 23.20 -15.33
N GLU A 230 -38.02 23.04 -16.32
CA GLU A 230 -38.09 23.93 -17.47
C GLU A 230 -38.38 25.38 -17.07
#